data_AF-A0A943B4K6-F1
#
_entry.id   AF-A0A943B4K6-F1
#
_cell.length_a   1.000
_cell.length_b   1.000
_cell.length_c   1.000
_cell.angle_alpha   90.00
_cell.angle_beta   90.00
_cell.angle_gamma   90.00
#
_symmetry.space_group_name_H-M   'P 1'
#
loop_
_entity.id
_entity.type
_entity.pdbx_description
1 polymer ?
#
loop_
_entity_poly.entity_id
_entity_poly.type
_entity_poly.pdbx_seq_one_letter_code
_entity_poly.pdbx_strand_id
1 'polypeptide(L)'
;MKRFLALLLTMAFLCIGSVALADEPEPFDLNKATVEQLMSIPDANITEEMAKAMIEMSKTSPFKISDDLLKVPGLDNGTLEAINPVEENDSLWYDPDNAEMVLAPSKC
;
A
#
# COMPACT_ATOMS: atom_id res chain seq x y z
N MET A 1 -20.13 -42.46 -47.48
CA MET A 1 -19.22 -42.62 -46.33
C MET A 1 -18.43 -41.33 -46.12
N LYS A 2 -18.81 -40.62 -45.05
CA LYS A 2 -18.13 -39.53 -44.32
C LYS A 2 -16.97 -38.81 -45.05
N ARG A 3 -17.31 -37.78 -45.80
CA ARG A 3 -16.43 -36.64 -46.09
C ARG A 3 -17.25 -35.38 -45.81
N PHE A 4 -16.58 -34.37 -45.25
CA PHE A 4 -17.12 -33.04 -44.94
C PHE A 4 -18.02 -32.96 -43.71
N LEU A 5 -17.47 -33.26 -42.53
CA LEU A 5 -17.94 -32.60 -41.32
C LEU A 5 -17.02 -31.40 -41.08
N ALA A 6 -17.56 -30.24 -41.38
CA ALA A 6 -16.90 -28.96 -41.36
C ALA A 6 -16.31 -28.65 -39.99
N LEU A 7 -15.07 -28.16 -40.07
CA LEU A 7 -14.34 -27.36 -39.10
C LEU A 7 -15.27 -26.36 -38.39
N LEU A 8 -15.85 -26.73 -37.25
CA LEU A 8 -16.55 -25.81 -36.36
C LEU A 8 -15.56 -25.29 -35.32
N LEU A 9 -15.01 -24.13 -35.66
CA LEU A 9 -14.70 -23.01 -34.77
C LEU A 9 -14.32 -23.38 -33.33
N THR A 10 -13.02 -23.55 -33.16
CA THR A 10 -12.29 -23.25 -31.93
C THR A 10 -12.58 -21.81 -31.49
N MET A 11 -13.48 -21.58 -30.54
CA MET A 11 -13.61 -20.28 -29.88
C MET A 11 -14.16 -20.42 -28.46
N ALA A 12 -13.29 -20.79 -27.53
CA ALA A 12 -13.47 -20.55 -26.10
C ALA A 12 -12.09 -20.51 -25.43
N PHE A 13 -11.20 -19.68 -25.98
CA PHE A 13 -9.99 -19.27 -25.27
C PHE A 13 -10.22 -17.82 -24.84
N LEU A 14 -9.77 -17.53 -23.61
CA LEU A 14 -9.56 -16.20 -23.05
C LEU A 14 -10.80 -15.47 -22.51
N CYS A 15 -11.38 -16.02 -21.44
CA CYS A 15 -11.73 -15.18 -20.30
C CYS A 15 -10.69 -15.40 -19.19
N ILE A 16 -9.42 -15.08 -19.47
CA ILE A 16 -8.52 -14.69 -18.37
C ILE A 16 -8.83 -13.20 -18.19
N GLY A 17 -9.92 -12.92 -17.46
CA GLY A 17 -10.10 -11.59 -16.92
C GLY A 17 -8.88 -11.35 -16.03
N SER A 18 -8.01 -10.44 -16.44
CA SER A 18 -6.92 -9.95 -15.61
C SER A 18 -7.54 -9.55 -14.29
N VAL A 19 -7.32 -10.35 -13.26
CA VAL A 19 -7.52 -9.91 -11.88
C VAL A 19 -6.52 -8.78 -11.76
N ALA A 20 -7.00 -7.53 -11.77
CA ALA A 20 -6.23 -6.40 -11.32
C ALA A 20 -6.01 -6.67 -9.83
N LEU A 21 -4.96 -7.42 -9.51
CA LEU A 21 -4.33 -7.35 -8.21
C LEU A 21 -4.01 -5.87 -8.06
N ALA A 22 -4.69 -5.19 -7.16
CA ALA A 22 -4.24 -3.89 -6.73
C ALA A 22 -2.84 -4.15 -6.16
N ASP A 23 -1.80 -3.81 -6.93
CA ASP A 23 -0.43 -3.88 -6.45
C ASP A 23 -0.34 -2.87 -5.30
N GLU A 24 -0.35 -3.38 -4.06
CA GLU A 24 -0.03 -2.55 -2.91
C GLU A 24 1.41 -2.04 -3.07
N PRO A 25 1.71 -0.80 -2.64
CA PRO A 25 3.06 -0.28 -2.81
C PRO A 25 4.07 -1.15 -2.06
N GLU A 26 5.19 -1.45 -2.73
CA GLU A 26 6.34 -2.15 -2.13
C GLU A 26 6.78 -1.48 -0.83
N PRO A 27 7.33 -2.23 0.16
CA PRO A 27 7.78 -1.64 1.41
C PRO A 27 8.79 -0.50 1.23
N PHE A 28 8.62 0.59 1.98
CA PHE A 28 9.51 1.75 1.92
C PHE A 28 9.65 2.49 3.26
N ASP A 29 10.80 3.14 3.43
CA ASP A 29 11.12 3.96 4.60
C ASP A 29 10.37 5.30 4.54
N LEU A 30 9.51 5.57 5.53
CA LEU A 30 8.70 6.79 5.61
C LEU A 30 9.54 8.05 5.72
N ASN A 31 10.76 7.96 6.24
CA ASN A 31 11.68 9.09 6.33
C ASN A 31 12.35 9.44 4.99
N LYS A 32 12.37 8.49 4.04
CA LYS A 32 13.00 8.64 2.71
C LYS A 32 12.00 8.57 1.56
N ALA A 33 10.72 8.45 1.86
CA ALA A 33 9.66 8.32 0.89
C ALA A 33 9.52 9.55 -0.01
N THR A 34 9.06 9.33 -1.24
CA THR A 34 8.62 10.41 -2.13
C THR A 34 7.15 10.78 -1.87
N VAL A 35 6.73 11.93 -2.40
CA VAL A 35 5.33 12.36 -2.34
C VAL A 35 4.40 11.32 -2.98
N GLU A 36 4.80 10.77 -4.13
CA GLU A 36 4.03 9.77 -4.86
C GLU A 36 3.89 8.47 -4.07
N GLN A 37 4.97 8.02 -3.39
CA GLN A 37 4.91 6.82 -2.54
C GLN A 37 3.98 7.01 -1.36
N LEU A 38 4.06 8.15 -0.66
CA LEU A 38 3.17 8.44 0.47
C LEU A 38 1.71 8.52 0.03
N MET A 39 1.42 9.14 -1.11
CA MET A 39 0.06 9.23 -1.65
C MET A 39 -0.46 7.90 -2.23
N SER A 40 0.42 6.93 -2.48
CA SER A 40 0.06 5.60 -2.97
C SER A 40 -0.41 4.65 -1.88
N ILE A 41 -0.25 5.01 -0.60
CA ILE A 41 -0.68 4.19 0.53
C ILE A 41 -2.22 4.08 0.50
N PRO A 42 -2.77 2.85 0.41
CA PRO A 42 -4.21 2.63 0.39
C PRO A 42 -4.85 3.09 1.71
N ASP A 43 -6.07 3.62 1.62
CA ASP A 43 -6.91 4.03 2.76
C ASP A 43 -6.34 5.12 3.71
N ALA A 44 -5.09 5.54 3.54
CA ALA A 44 -4.45 6.55 4.37
C ALA A 44 -4.92 7.99 4.09
N ASN A 45 -5.57 8.23 2.95
CA ASN A 45 -6.09 9.54 2.54
C ASN A 45 -5.03 10.66 2.60
N ILE A 46 -3.76 10.34 2.34
CA ILE A 46 -2.66 11.30 2.39
C ILE A 46 -2.79 12.28 1.23
N THR A 47 -2.94 13.56 1.55
CA THR A 47 -2.94 14.64 0.56
C THR A 47 -1.51 15.02 0.17
N GLU A 48 -1.35 15.68 -0.99
CA GLU A 48 -0.04 16.18 -1.44
C GLU A 48 0.60 17.14 -0.42
N GLU A 49 -0.21 17.95 0.27
CA GLU A 49 0.25 18.87 1.32
C GLU A 49 0.76 18.11 2.54
N MET A 50 0.06 17.07 2.98
CA MET A 50 0.50 16.20 4.07
C MET A 50 1.80 15.48 3.71
N ALA A 51 1.88 14.90 2.51
CA ALA A 51 3.09 14.22 2.06
C ALA A 51 4.30 15.15 2.02
N LYS A 52 4.13 16.39 1.55
CA LYS A 52 5.19 17.42 1.62
C LYS A 52 5.56 17.76 3.07
N ALA A 53 4.59 17.90 3.96
CA ALA A 53 4.85 18.15 5.37
C ALA A 53 5.63 17.00 6.03
N MET A 54 5.30 15.75 5.72
CA MET A 54 6.04 14.56 6.18
C MET A 54 7.50 14.60 5.76
N ILE A 55 7.78 14.92 4.49
CA ILE A 55 9.15 15.01 3.95
C ILE A 55 9.94 16.17 4.59
N GLU A 56 9.31 17.33 4.82
CA GLU A 56 9.99 18.44 5.50
C GLU A 56 10.26 18.13 6.98
N MET A 57 9.34 17.44 7.65
CA MET A 57 9.53 16.98 9.01
C MET A 57 10.61 15.91 9.09
N SER A 58 10.66 14.93 8.19
CA SER A 58 11.68 13.87 8.22
C SER A 58 13.12 14.40 8.08
N LYS A 59 13.31 15.51 7.35
CA LYS A 59 14.62 16.19 7.23
C LYS A 59 15.09 16.85 8.52
N THR A 60 14.16 17.35 9.34
CA THR A 60 14.47 18.11 10.58
C THR A 60 14.40 17.24 11.82
N SER A 61 13.44 16.32 11.87
CA SER A 61 13.17 15.36 12.93
C SER A 61 12.66 14.06 12.32
N PRO A 62 13.55 13.10 12.03
CA PRO A 62 13.15 11.78 11.53
C PRO A 62 12.15 11.10 12.46
N PHE A 63 11.15 10.45 11.88
CA PHE A 63 10.15 9.67 12.59
C PHE A 63 10.78 8.36 13.09
N LYS A 64 10.64 8.08 14.38
CA LYS A 64 11.18 6.86 14.99
C LYS A 64 10.10 5.96 15.58
N ILE A 65 9.01 6.57 16.03
CA ILE A 65 7.85 5.88 16.61
C ILE A 65 6.58 6.33 15.89
N SER A 66 5.57 5.46 15.83
CA SER A 66 4.31 5.73 15.13
C SER A 66 3.67 7.07 15.54
N ASP A 67 3.73 7.42 16.83
CA ASP A 67 3.21 8.68 17.38
C ASP A 67 3.85 9.94 16.79
N ASP A 68 5.06 9.84 16.23
CA ASP A 68 5.71 11.00 15.59
C ASP A 68 4.96 11.44 14.34
N LEU A 69 4.25 10.54 13.66
CA LEU A 69 3.42 10.86 12.49
C LEU A 69 2.23 11.74 12.86
N LEU A 70 1.67 11.61 14.08
CA LEU A 70 0.55 12.45 14.55
C LEU A 70 0.94 13.93 14.74
N LYS A 71 2.23 14.25 14.68
CA LYS A 71 2.73 15.63 14.69
C LYS A 71 2.61 16.29 13.32
N VAL A 72 2.37 15.51 12.26
CA VAL A 72 2.21 16.00 10.89
C VAL A 72 0.87 16.73 10.79
N PRO A 73 0.84 17.99 10.33
CA PRO A 73 -0.41 18.73 10.16
C PRO A 73 -1.37 18.00 9.21
N GLY A 74 -2.59 17.73 9.69
CA GLY A 74 -3.63 17.05 8.91
C GLY A 74 -3.59 15.52 8.96
N LEU A 75 -2.58 14.91 9.59
CA LEU A 75 -2.55 13.48 9.85
C LEU A 75 -3.35 13.17 11.12
N ASP A 76 -4.29 12.23 11.02
CA ASP A 76 -5.08 11.76 12.15
C ASP A 76 -4.84 10.27 12.45
N ASN A 77 -5.50 9.76 13.49
CA ASN A 77 -5.39 8.34 13.85
C ASN A 77 -5.88 7.40 12.74
N GLY A 78 -6.85 7.81 11.92
CA GLY A 78 -7.32 6.99 10.81
C GLY A 78 -6.25 6.83 9.73
N THR A 79 -5.57 7.93 9.38
CA THR A 79 -4.40 7.88 8.50
C THR A 79 -3.27 7.05 9.12
N LEU A 80 -3.00 7.20 10.41
CA LEU A 80 -1.96 6.41 11.09
C LEU A 80 -2.27 4.91 11.06
N GLU A 81 -3.51 4.53 11.36
CA GLU A 81 -3.98 3.14 11.33
C GLU A 81 -3.89 2.54 9.92
N ALA A 82 -4.19 3.33 8.89
CA ALA A 82 -4.07 2.89 7.50
C ALA A 82 -2.62 2.74 7.03
N ILE A 83 -1.71 3.63 7.47
CA ILE A 83 -0.27 3.48 7.21
C ILE A 83 0.29 2.24 7.94
N ASN A 84 -0.20 1.99 9.16
CA ASN A 84 0.28 0.93 10.07
C ASN A 84 1.81 0.76 10.06
N PRO A 85 2.57 1.80 10.43
CA PRO A 85 4.00 1.81 10.24
C PRO A 85 4.72 0.79 11.14
N VAL A 86 5.78 0.19 10.62
CA VAL A 86 6.66 -0.73 11.33
C VAL A 86 7.91 0.01 11.80
N GLU A 87 8.23 -0.13 13.08
CA GLU A 87 9.48 0.40 13.67
C GLU A 87 10.64 -0.57 13.38
N GLU A 88 11.55 -0.17 12.50
CA GLU A 88 12.73 -0.98 12.16
C GLU A 88 13.97 -0.11 11.94
N ASN A 89 15.09 -0.52 12.55
CA ASN A 89 16.40 0.13 12.40
C ASN A 89 16.40 1.64 12.74
N ASP A 90 15.75 2.03 13.84
CA ASP A 90 15.57 3.44 14.26
C ASP A 90 14.84 4.33 13.23
N SER A 91 14.06 3.72 12.33
CA SER A 91 13.21 4.39 11.34
C SER A 91 11.81 3.79 11.32
N LEU A 92 10.87 4.51 10.71
CA LEU A 92 9.54 3.99 10.41
C LEU A 92 9.43 3.55 8.96
N TRP A 93 8.83 2.39 8.75
CA TRP A 93 8.62 1.78 7.45
C TRP A 93 7.13 1.60 7.19
N TYR A 94 6.72 1.83 5.96
CA TYR A 94 5.48 1.28 5.43
C TYR A 94 5.79 -0.12 4.89
N ASP A 95 5.14 -1.14 5.43
CA ASP A 95 5.31 -2.54 5.04
C ASP A 95 3.94 -3.25 5.11
N PRO A 96 3.22 -3.37 3.98
CA PRO A 96 1.89 -3.98 3.96
C PRO A 96 1.92 -5.48 4.27
N ASP A 97 3.03 -6.17 3.98
CA ASP A 97 3.16 -7.61 4.20
C ASP A 97 3.42 -7.93 5.68
N ASN A 98 4.10 -7.03 6.40
CA ASN A 98 4.41 -7.21 7.82
C ASN A 98 3.38 -6.58 8.76
N ALA A 99 2.48 -5.74 8.22
CA ALA A 99 1.35 -5.13 8.92
C ALA A 99 0.32 -6.16 9.44
N GLU A 100 0.26 -7.38 8.89
CA GLU A 100 -0.73 -8.41 9.24
C GLU A 100 -0.58 -9.01 10.65
N MET A 101 0.53 -8.77 11.37
CA MET A 101 0.73 -9.40 12.68
C MET A 101 -0.17 -8.89 13.81
N VAL A 102 -0.95 -7.82 13.61
CA VAL A 102 -1.72 -7.20 14.71
C VAL A 102 -3.22 -7.52 14.68
N LEU A 103 -3.83 -7.89 13.54
CA LEU A 103 -5.30 -8.00 13.45
C LEU A 103 -5.83 -9.09 12.50
N ALA A 104 -5.26 -10.29 12.50
CA ALA A 104 -6.07 -11.45 12.13
C ALA A 104 -6.91 -11.85 13.35
N PRO A 105 -8.24 -11.56 13.43
CA PRO A 105 -9.07 -12.25 14.39
C PRO A 105 -8.95 -13.74 14.10
N SER A 106 -8.42 -14.48 15.06
CA SER A 106 -8.42 -15.94 15.04
C SER A 106 -9.83 -16.38 14.66
N LYS A 107 -9.97 -16.94 13.46
CA LYS A 107 -11.23 -17.52 12.99
C LYS A 107 -11.51 -18.71 13.91
N CYS A 108 -12.30 -18.48 14.96
CA CYS A 108 -12.97 -19.51 15.74
C CYS A 108 -14.13 -20.10 14.94
#